data_AF-A0A7W1ST09-F1
#
_entry.id   AF-A0A7W1ST09-F1
#
_cell.length_a   1.000
_cell.length_b   1.000
_cell.length_c   1.000
_cell.angle_alpha   90.00
_cell.angle_beta   90.00
_cell.angle_gamma   90.00
#
_symmetry.space_group_name_H-M   'P 1'
#
loop_
_entity.id
_entity.type
_entity.pdbx_description
1 polymer ?
#
loop_
_entity_poly.entity_id
_entity_poly.type
_entity_poly.pdbx_seq_one_letter_code
_entity_poly.pdbx_strand_id
1 'polypeptide(L)'
;MIIRPQVTGAQVRVRLSNAYGTTPLHVDAASAARAGTGAGLMPGTERPVTFNGLPGAVIPAGGEVVSDAVPVVADTATPLAVTVEVPQMPPVVSEHPVALQTSWLAPRAVLPTADGRAFEVPLTSWLLVSGVEVLAPRPVHAVVAIGDSITDGVGSAPDAEARWTDALAARLTAAGGTTTMAVLNAGISRNELLAGSAAGGAAPESRFEHDVAEAVGATDVVLNIGTNDIAAGRDASTIEAGIAAFADLARAGGKRVFLTTITPSDAGAHGTPPADATRDAVNAWVLAHGREHAAGVIDFAAAVADQAHPERLAHTADAGDGLHLSAAGYRALAAAVPVDALTGSPCLADNSPVRVALSAAESGHATGGRSAVPECRTHRAESPDSPCTDAGLTVLECWTHRAQMLDSPLGWGCRSR
;
A
#
# COMPACT_ATOMS: atom_id res chain seq x y z
N MET A 1 2.40 20.38 3.71
CA MET A 1 1.47 19.26 3.95
C MET A 1 1.71 18.70 5.35
N ILE A 2 0.65 18.41 6.09
CA ILE A 2 0.72 17.77 7.41
C ILE A 2 0.37 16.30 7.26
N ILE A 3 1.24 15.40 7.73
CA ILE A 3 1.10 13.94 7.61
C ILE A 3 1.26 13.31 8.99
N ARG A 4 0.43 12.33 9.32
CA ARG A 4 0.48 11.64 10.62
C ARG A 4 1.06 10.24 10.47
N PRO A 5 2.34 10.02 10.82
CA PRO A 5 2.95 8.70 10.76
C PRO A 5 2.30 7.75 11.76
N GLN A 6 2.12 6.48 11.36
CA GLN A 6 1.62 5.42 12.24
C GLN A 6 2.75 4.59 12.89
N VAL A 7 3.97 4.77 12.42
CA VAL A 7 5.16 4.04 12.87
C VAL A 7 6.19 5.03 13.39
N THR A 8 6.95 4.61 14.40
CA THR A 8 8.06 5.39 14.96
C THR A 8 9.38 5.04 14.29
N GLY A 9 10.17 6.06 13.94
CA GLY A 9 11.47 5.89 13.28
C GLY A 9 12.33 7.15 13.39
N ALA A 10 13.63 6.98 13.17
CA ALA A 10 14.61 8.07 13.30
C ALA A 10 14.80 8.87 12.01
N GLN A 11 14.33 8.34 10.88
CA GLN A 11 14.45 8.95 9.57
C GLN A 11 13.18 8.70 8.77
N VAL A 12 12.94 9.56 7.78
CA VAL A 12 11.83 9.42 6.83
C VAL A 12 12.32 9.57 5.39
N ARG A 13 11.60 9.01 4.42
CA ARG A 13 11.67 9.40 3.01
C ARG A 13 10.32 9.99 2.60
N VAL A 14 10.35 11.00 1.76
CA VAL A 14 9.16 11.67 1.22
C VAL A 14 8.96 11.20 -0.21
N ARG A 15 7.75 10.78 -0.55
CA ARG A 15 7.35 10.49 -1.92
C ARG A 15 6.56 11.66 -2.48
N LEU A 16 7.01 12.16 -3.63
CA LEU A 16 6.34 13.21 -4.39
C LEU A 16 5.82 12.63 -5.70
N SER A 17 4.59 13.01 -6.06
CA SER A 17 3.87 12.50 -7.21
C SER A 17 3.53 13.59 -8.21
N ASN A 18 3.75 13.27 -9.49
CA ASN A 18 3.24 13.97 -10.65
C ASN A 18 2.43 13.00 -11.54
N ALA A 19 1.85 11.94 -10.95
CA ALA A 19 1.16 10.86 -11.64
C ALA A 19 0.01 11.33 -12.53
N TYR A 20 -0.71 12.39 -12.12
CA TYR A 20 -1.79 13.00 -12.92
C TYR A 20 -1.35 14.24 -13.69
N GLY A 21 -0.10 14.70 -13.50
CA GLY A 21 0.42 15.87 -14.18
C GLY A 21 0.74 15.60 -15.65
N THR A 22 0.48 16.59 -16.50
CA THR A 22 0.69 16.51 -17.96
C THR A 22 1.97 17.18 -18.44
N THR A 23 2.69 17.84 -17.53
CA THR A 23 3.99 18.50 -17.77
C THR A 23 4.97 18.13 -16.66
N PRO A 24 6.29 18.23 -16.89
CA PRO A 24 7.27 18.06 -15.82
C PRO A 24 7.01 19.00 -14.63
N LEU A 25 7.07 18.46 -13.42
CA LEU A 25 6.96 19.20 -12.16
C LEU A 25 8.36 19.53 -11.65
N HIS A 26 8.64 20.81 -11.46
CA HIS A 26 9.89 21.30 -10.90
C HIS A 26 9.73 21.52 -9.40
N VAL A 27 10.59 20.86 -8.61
CA VAL A 27 10.71 21.08 -7.17
C VAL A 27 12.09 21.70 -6.94
N ASP A 28 12.13 22.95 -6.47
CA ASP A 28 13.40 23.66 -6.23
C ASP A 28 14.01 23.27 -4.88
N ALA A 29 13.16 23.08 -3.88
CA ALA A 29 13.54 22.67 -2.55
C ALA A 29 12.40 21.92 -1.84
N ALA A 30 12.75 21.10 -0.85
CA ALA A 30 11.80 20.53 0.08
C ALA A 30 12.41 20.45 1.49
N SER A 31 11.56 20.49 2.52
CA SER A 31 11.96 20.27 3.90
C SER A 31 10.96 19.38 4.65
N ALA A 32 11.43 18.70 5.68
CA ALA A 32 10.62 17.90 6.57
C ALA A 32 10.93 18.29 8.02
N ALA A 33 9.91 18.31 8.88
CA ALA A 33 10.02 18.68 10.28
C ALA A 33 8.92 17.99 11.10
N ARG A 34 9.06 18.01 12.42
CA ARG A 34 7.90 17.76 13.29
C ARG A 34 6.98 18.98 13.24
N ALA A 35 5.69 18.76 13.07
CA ALA A 35 4.73 19.85 13.00
C ALA A 35 4.63 20.57 14.35
N GLY A 36 4.44 21.89 14.31
CA GLY A 36 4.12 22.73 15.45
C GLY A 36 2.64 23.11 15.47
N THR A 37 2.32 24.24 16.08
CA THR A 37 0.96 24.78 16.11
C THR A 37 0.60 25.42 14.76
N GLY A 38 -0.55 25.07 14.20
CA GLY A 38 -1.01 25.63 12.92
C GLY A 38 -0.05 25.27 11.78
N ALA A 39 0.46 26.28 11.08
CA ALA A 39 1.47 26.09 10.03
C ALA A 39 2.91 26.08 10.56
N GLY A 40 3.10 26.27 11.87
CA GLY A 40 4.43 26.31 12.49
C GLY A 40 5.12 24.94 12.52
N LEU A 41 6.42 24.97 12.76
CA LEU A 41 7.26 23.78 12.91
C LEU A 41 7.81 23.69 14.33
N MET A 42 8.07 22.47 14.80
CA MET A 42 8.80 22.30 16.06
C MET A 42 10.25 22.79 15.90
N PRO A 43 10.71 23.77 16.71
CA PRO A 43 12.04 24.36 16.55
C PRO A 43 13.17 23.34 16.57
N GLY A 44 14.14 23.49 15.66
CA GLY A 44 15.32 22.63 15.57
C GLY A 44 15.10 21.27 14.90
N THR A 45 13.86 20.93 14.52
CA THR A 45 13.53 19.65 13.90
C THR A 45 13.57 19.67 12.38
N GLU A 46 13.53 20.85 11.76
CA GLU A 46 13.53 20.99 10.31
C GLU A 46 14.82 20.47 9.69
N ARG A 47 14.68 19.69 8.62
CA ARG A 47 15.77 19.16 7.81
C ARG A 47 15.46 19.36 6.33
N PRO A 48 16.47 19.70 5.50
CA PRO A 48 16.30 19.69 4.05
C PRO A 48 16.01 18.26 3.59
N VAL A 49 15.12 18.14 2.61
CA VAL A 49 14.87 16.90 1.88
C VAL A 49 15.66 16.97 0.58
N THR A 50 16.42 15.93 0.27
CA THR A 50 17.20 15.85 -0.96
C THR A 50 16.73 14.70 -1.84
N PHE A 51 17.01 14.77 -3.13
CA PHE A 51 16.71 13.75 -4.12
C PHE A 51 18.00 13.41 -4.85
N ASN A 52 18.55 12.20 -4.61
CA ASN A 52 19.86 11.79 -5.12
C ASN A 52 20.98 12.80 -4.76
N GLY A 53 20.94 13.33 -3.53
CA GLY A 53 21.89 14.31 -3.00
C GLY A 53 21.67 15.75 -3.44
N LEU A 54 20.67 16.03 -4.29
CA LEU A 54 20.34 17.37 -4.77
C LEU A 54 19.19 17.98 -3.96
N PRO A 55 19.14 19.31 -3.78
CA PRO A 55 18.09 19.97 -2.99
C PRO A 55 16.69 19.91 -3.64
N GLY A 56 16.63 19.65 -4.94
CA GLY A 56 15.39 19.63 -5.72
C GLY A 56 15.38 18.50 -6.76
N ALA A 57 14.27 18.37 -7.47
CA ALA A 57 14.06 17.34 -8.47
C ALA A 57 13.15 17.84 -9.61
N VAL A 58 13.27 17.20 -10.77
CA VAL A 58 12.29 17.33 -11.86
C VAL A 58 11.58 16.00 -12.01
N ILE A 59 10.28 16.00 -11.77
CA ILE A 59 9.44 14.81 -11.84
C ILE A 59 8.74 14.82 -13.21
N PRO A 60 8.94 13.82 -14.07
CA PRO A 60 8.30 13.80 -15.38
C PRO A 60 6.77 13.74 -15.25
N ALA A 61 6.05 14.11 -16.31
CA ALA A 61 4.61 13.89 -16.40
C ALA A 61 4.29 12.41 -16.18
N GLY A 62 3.30 12.11 -15.33
CA GLY A 62 2.98 10.73 -14.96
C GLY A 62 3.99 10.05 -14.03
N GLY A 63 5.03 10.76 -13.58
CA GLY A 63 6.11 10.19 -12.78
C GLY A 63 5.98 10.47 -11.28
N GLU A 64 6.86 9.83 -10.53
CA GLU A 64 7.03 10.04 -9.09
C GLU A 64 8.52 10.05 -8.72
N VAL A 65 8.83 10.55 -7.53
CA VAL A 65 10.17 10.45 -6.96
C VAL A 65 10.10 10.20 -5.46
N VAL A 66 11.05 9.43 -4.93
CA VAL A 66 11.26 9.24 -3.50
C VAL A 66 12.54 9.96 -3.10
N SER A 67 12.51 10.68 -1.98
CA SER A 67 13.68 11.40 -1.46
C SER A 67 14.74 10.45 -0.91
N ASP A 68 15.94 11.00 -0.70
CA ASP A 68 16.92 10.39 0.20
C ASP A 68 16.37 10.31 1.64
N ALA A 69 17.01 9.52 2.50
CA ALA A 69 16.63 9.44 3.90
C ALA A 69 16.91 10.76 4.64
N VAL A 70 15.90 11.27 5.33
CA VAL A 70 15.92 12.56 6.02
C VAL A 70 15.95 12.32 7.53
N PRO A 71 16.91 12.88 8.30
CA PRO A 71 17.05 12.64 9.73
C PRO A 71 16.05 13.45 10.58
N VAL A 72 14.77 13.19 10.36
CA VAL A 72 13.63 13.69 11.14
C VAL A 72 13.02 12.51 11.89
N VAL A 73 12.90 12.67 13.22
CA VAL A 73 12.22 11.68 14.06
C VAL A 73 10.73 11.72 13.76
N ALA A 74 10.20 10.58 13.32
CA ALA A 74 8.78 10.31 13.21
C ALA A 74 8.35 9.57 14.47
N ASP A 75 7.45 10.16 15.24
CA ASP A 75 6.80 9.49 16.37
C ASP A 75 5.39 9.08 15.95
N THR A 76 4.97 7.86 16.29
CA THR A 76 3.61 7.39 16.00
C THR A 76 2.57 8.40 16.47
N ALA A 77 1.59 8.69 15.60
CA ALA A 77 0.51 9.65 15.80
C ALA A 77 0.93 11.12 16.01
N THR A 78 2.23 11.45 15.90
CA THR A 78 2.71 12.84 16.00
C THR A 78 2.88 13.44 14.61
N PRO A 79 2.16 14.52 14.26
CA PRO A 79 2.20 15.05 12.90
C PRO A 79 3.58 15.53 12.47
N LEU A 80 3.93 15.23 11.23
CA LEU A 80 5.06 15.75 10.49
C LEU A 80 4.57 16.82 9.52
N ALA A 81 5.41 17.83 9.29
CA ALA A 81 5.22 18.78 8.22
C ALA A 81 6.22 18.47 7.10
N VAL A 82 5.72 18.31 5.89
CA VAL A 82 6.51 18.24 4.66
C VAL A 82 6.19 19.49 3.84
N THR A 83 7.22 20.28 3.57
CA THR A 83 7.11 21.48 2.74
C THR A 83 7.80 21.24 1.41
N VAL A 84 7.12 21.60 0.33
CA VAL A 84 7.62 21.44 -1.04
C VAL A 84 7.54 22.81 -1.70
N GLU A 85 8.68 23.31 -2.16
CA GLU A 85 8.78 24.56 -2.90
C GLU A 85 8.69 24.26 -4.40
N VAL A 86 7.62 24.76 -5.01
CA VAL A 86 7.36 24.64 -6.44
C VAL A 86 7.36 26.07 -7.03
N PRO A 87 8.39 26.45 -7.81
CA PRO A 87 8.53 27.81 -8.32
C PRO A 87 7.40 28.19 -9.28
N GLN A 88 6.89 27.21 -10.02
CA GLN A 88 5.77 27.37 -10.93
C GLN A 88 4.84 26.17 -10.79
N MET A 89 3.64 26.39 -10.24
CA MET A 89 2.64 25.33 -10.15
C MET A 89 2.18 24.91 -11.55
N PRO A 90 2.16 23.60 -11.86
CA PRO A 90 1.63 23.10 -13.12
C PRO A 90 0.10 23.28 -13.17
N PRO A 91 -0.50 23.29 -14.38
CA PRO A 91 -1.94 23.44 -14.55
C PRO A 91 -2.73 22.24 -14.00
N VAL A 92 -2.10 21.07 -13.92
CA VAL A 92 -2.66 19.86 -13.32
C VAL A 92 -1.68 19.40 -12.25
N VAL A 93 -2.19 19.25 -11.02
CA VAL A 93 -1.43 18.91 -9.83
C VAL A 93 -1.96 17.58 -9.33
N SER A 94 -1.06 16.66 -9.01
CA SER A 94 -1.49 15.44 -8.30
C SER A 94 -1.89 15.84 -6.88
N GLU A 95 -3.15 15.59 -6.55
CA GLU A 95 -3.74 15.94 -5.26
C GLU A 95 -4.55 14.78 -4.68
N HIS A 96 -4.68 14.79 -3.37
CA HIS A 96 -5.62 13.98 -2.62
C HIS A 96 -6.64 14.91 -1.94
N PRO A 97 -7.82 15.11 -2.54
CA PRO A 97 -8.76 16.15 -2.13
C PRO A 97 -9.47 15.87 -0.80
N VAL A 98 -9.51 14.61 -0.35
CA VAL A 98 -10.18 14.16 0.88
C VAL A 98 -9.16 13.74 1.95
N ALA A 99 -8.00 14.40 1.96
CA ALA A 99 -6.99 14.18 3.00
C ALA A 99 -7.49 14.52 4.41
N LEU A 100 -8.57 15.31 4.56
CA LEU A 100 -9.24 15.73 5.81
C LEU A 100 -8.25 16.07 6.94
N GLN A 101 -7.11 16.62 6.58
CA GLN A 101 -6.02 16.99 7.47
C GLN A 101 -5.62 18.40 7.08
N THR A 102 -5.78 19.34 8.02
CA THR A 102 -5.42 20.73 7.80
C THR A 102 -3.93 20.82 7.47
N SER A 103 -3.67 21.30 6.27
CA SER A 103 -2.37 21.66 5.71
C SER A 103 -2.37 23.13 5.36
N TRP A 104 -1.24 23.64 4.87
CA TRP A 104 -1.07 25.07 4.61
C TRP A 104 -0.31 25.32 3.32
N LEU A 105 -0.67 26.40 2.63
CA LEU A 105 0.03 26.93 1.46
C LEU A 105 0.58 28.31 1.75
N ALA A 106 1.76 28.58 1.19
CA ALA A 106 2.29 29.92 1.04
C ALA A 106 1.95 30.45 -0.35
N PRO A 107 1.56 31.73 -0.48
CA PRO A 107 1.22 32.34 -1.78
C PRO A 107 2.44 32.56 -2.68
N ARG A 108 3.65 32.36 -2.15
CA ARG A 108 4.93 32.49 -2.85
C ARG A 108 5.85 31.34 -2.45
N ALA A 109 6.75 30.99 -3.36
CA ALA A 109 7.80 30.01 -3.12
C ALA A 109 8.68 30.49 -1.95
N VAL A 110 8.67 29.72 -0.86
CA VAL A 110 9.39 30.02 0.38
C VAL A 110 9.52 28.74 1.21
N LEU A 111 10.69 28.53 1.81
CA LEU A 111 10.87 27.48 2.81
C LEU A 111 10.24 27.89 4.15
N PRO A 112 9.75 26.93 4.95
CA PRO A 112 9.02 27.24 6.17
C PRO A 112 9.97 27.80 7.23
N THR A 113 9.46 28.74 8.01
CA THR A 113 10.08 29.17 9.27
C THR A 113 9.40 28.46 10.42
N ALA A 114 10.06 28.38 11.58
CA ALA A 114 9.50 27.72 12.76
C ALA A 114 8.13 28.30 13.19
N ASP A 115 7.88 29.59 12.95
CA ASP A 115 6.60 30.24 13.25
C ASP A 115 5.51 30.06 12.18
N GLY A 116 5.85 29.48 11.01
CA GLY A 116 4.91 29.16 9.94
C GLY A 116 4.25 30.37 9.27
N ARG A 117 4.69 31.60 9.54
CA ARG A 117 3.94 32.82 9.17
C ARG A 117 3.70 33.00 7.67
N ALA A 118 4.56 32.44 6.83
CA ALA A 118 4.40 32.55 5.38
C ALA A 118 3.30 31.62 4.82
N PHE A 119 2.83 30.65 5.59
CA PHE A 119 1.87 29.62 5.20
C PHE A 119 0.48 29.98 5.74
N GLU A 120 -0.15 30.95 5.07
CA GLU A 120 -1.37 31.61 5.56
C GLU A 120 -2.67 30.95 5.09
N VAL A 121 -2.61 30.13 4.02
CA VAL A 121 -3.81 29.58 3.38
C VAL A 121 -4.03 28.14 3.84
N PRO A 122 -5.03 27.87 4.69
CA PRO A 122 -5.36 26.50 5.08
C PRO A 122 -6.07 25.77 3.94
N LEU A 123 -5.87 24.46 3.90
CA LEU A 123 -6.54 23.51 3.01
C LEU A 123 -6.63 22.16 3.71
N THR A 124 -7.56 21.32 3.29
CA THR A 124 -7.76 19.97 3.85
C THR A 124 -7.42 18.87 2.83
N SER A 125 -6.66 19.22 1.80
CA SER A 125 -6.12 18.29 0.80
C SER A 125 -4.61 18.16 0.92
N TRP A 126 -4.07 17.04 0.42
CA TRP A 126 -2.63 16.91 0.20
C TRP A 126 -2.32 17.19 -1.26
N LEU A 127 -1.35 18.07 -1.50
CA LEU A 127 -0.83 18.35 -2.83
C LEU A 127 0.56 17.73 -2.93
N LEU A 128 0.83 17.05 -4.05
CA LEU A 128 2.13 16.50 -4.46
C LEU A 128 2.72 15.41 -3.56
N VAL A 129 2.47 15.42 -2.26
CA VAL A 129 2.95 14.38 -1.34
C VAL A 129 2.02 13.18 -1.41
N SER A 130 2.52 12.06 -1.95
CA SER A 130 1.78 10.79 -2.02
C SER A 130 2.16 9.80 -0.93
N GLY A 131 3.24 10.04 -0.19
CA GLY A 131 3.62 9.17 0.92
C GLY A 131 4.79 9.68 1.76
N VAL A 132 4.88 9.15 2.98
CA VAL A 132 6.05 9.28 3.86
C VAL A 132 6.41 7.90 4.35
N GLU A 133 7.61 7.44 3.99
CA GLU A 133 8.14 6.16 4.43
C GLU A 133 8.97 6.37 5.70
N VAL A 134 8.59 5.71 6.79
CA VAL A 134 9.32 5.80 8.06
C VAL A 134 10.35 4.68 8.15
N LEU A 135 11.61 5.02 8.36
CA LEU A 135 12.68 4.05 8.59
C LEU A 135 12.61 3.58 10.05
N ALA A 136 11.77 2.58 10.26
CA ALA A 136 11.57 1.96 11.56
C ALA A 136 12.80 1.13 11.97
N PRO A 137 13.12 1.05 13.28
CA PRO A 137 14.26 0.26 13.78
C PRO A 137 14.05 -1.26 13.62
N ARG A 138 12.83 -1.70 13.36
CA ARG A 138 12.45 -3.09 13.08
C ARG A 138 11.44 -3.10 11.93
N PRO A 139 11.40 -4.17 11.10
CA PRO A 139 10.38 -4.31 10.09
C PRO A 139 8.98 -4.19 10.70
N VAL A 140 8.11 -3.41 10.04
CA VAL A 140 6.70 -3.26 10.39
C VAL A 140 5.89 -3.66 9.17
N HIS A 141 4.94 -4.57 9.36
CA HIS A 141 4.01 -4.95 8.31
C HIS A 141 2.94 -3.86 8.12
N ALA A 142 2.32 -3.83 6.96
CA ALA A 142 1.25 -2.90 6.65
C ALA A 142 0.05 -3.61 6.04
N VAL A 143 -1.13 -3.14 6.42
CA VAL A 143 -2.38 -3.44 5.74
C VAL A 143 -2.74 -2.25 4.86
N VAL A 144 -3.01 -2.50 3.58
CA VAL A 144 -3.48 -1.48 2.64
C VAL A 144 -5.00 -1.53 2.58
N ALA A 145 -5.65 -0.42 2.88
CA ALA A 145 -7.09 -0.26 2.71
C ALA A 145 -7.36 0.38 1.35
N ILE A 146 -7.84 -0.43 0.40
CA ILE A 146 -8.18 0.02 -0.96
C ILE A 146 -9.70 0.24 -1.01
N GLY A 147 -10.12 1.40 -1.50
CA GLY A 147 -11.55 1.66 -1.64
C GLY A 147 -11.93 3.01 -2.24
N ASP A 148 -13.19 3.35 -2.02
CA ASP A 148 -13.82 4.59 -2.46
C ASP A 148 -13.88 5.66 -1.36
N SER A 149 -14.87 6.57 -1.40
CA SER A 149 -15.09 7.65 -0.44
C SER A 149 -15.29 7.17 1.00
N ILE A 150 -15.80 5.95 1.19
CA ILE A 150 -15.94 5.33 2.51
C ILE A 150 -14.57 5.00 3.08
N THR A 151 -13.65 4.51 2.24
CA THR A 151 -12.28 4.22 2.68
C THR A 151 -11.46 5.49 2.80
N ASP A 152 -11.61 6.43 1.86
CA ASP A 152 -10.98 7.75 1.86
C ASP A 152 -11.34 8.54 3.14
N GLY A 153 -12.60 8.42 3.59
CA GLY A 153 -13.06 8.88 4.90
C GLY A 153 -14.09 10.00 4.87
N VAL A 154 -14.77 10.23 3.74
CA VAL A 154 -15.85 11.24 3.63
C VAL A 154 -16.86 11.07 4.76
N GLY A 155 -17.34 12.16 5.35
CA GLY A 155 -18.16 12.14 6.56
C GLY A 155 -17.37 12.25 7.86
N SER A 156 -16.04 12.03 7.83
CA SER A 156 -15.15 12.40 8.94
C SER A 156 -14.93 13.91 8.97
N ALA A 157 -14.89 14.49 10.17
CA ALA A 157 -14.50 15.89 10.34
C ALA A 157 -12.99 16.07 10.09
N PRO A 158 -12.56 17.20 9.49
CA PRO A 158 -11.13 17.50 9.37
C PRO A 158 -10.39 17.43 10.70
N ASP A 159 -9.15 16.91 10.66
CA ASP A 159 -8.23 16.73 11.79
C ASP A 159 -8.71 15.76 12.90
N ALA A 160 -9.86 15.12 12.71
CA ALA A 160 -10.46 14.28 13.74
C ALA A 160 -9.86 12.87 13.85
N GLU A 161 -9.10 12.42 12.84
CA GLU A 161 -8.63 11.03 12.69
C GLU A 161 -9.76 10.00 12.92
N ALA A 162 -10.92 10.26 12.31
CA ALA A 162 -12.15 9.53 12.59
C ALA A 162 -12.49 8.49 11.52
N ARG A 163 -11.57 8.20 10.59
CA ARG A 163 -11.77 7.19 9.54
C ARG A 163 -11.70 5.79 10.13
N TRP A 164 -12.25 4.81 9.41
CA TRP A 164 -12.13 3.43 9.85
C TRP A 164 -10.68 2.94 9.81
N THR A 165 -9.86 3.47 8.89
CA THR A 165 -8.42 3.17 8.82
C THR A 165 -7.66 3.69 10.03
N ASP A 166 -8.03 4.87 10.54
CA ASP A 166 -7.43 5.47 11.74
C ASP A 166 -7.80 4.66 12.99
N ALA A 167 -9.08 4.28 13.09
CA ALA A 167 -9.56 3.43 14.17
C ALA A 167 -8.95 2.01 14.10
N LEU A 168 -8.75 1.44 12.91
CA LEU A 168 -8.07 0.16 12.72
C LEU A 168 -6.60 0.25 13.14
N ALA A 169 -5.89 1.32 12.75
CA ALA A 169 -4.50 1.54 13.15
C ALA A 169 -4.35 1.60 14.67
N ALA A 170 -5.27 2.29 15.34
CA ALA A 170 -5.33 2.33 16.80
C ALA A 170 -5.57 0.94 17.42
N ARG A 171 -6.45 0.12 16.83
CA ARG A 171 -6.71 -1.26 17.29
C ARG A 171 -5.48 -2.16 17.13
N LEU A 172 -4.80 -2.11 15.98
CA LEU A 172 -3.59 -2.89 15.71
C LEU A 172 -2.43 -2.49 16.64
N THR A 173 -2.29 -1.19 16.90
CA THR A 173 -1.32 -0.67 17.87
C THR A 173 -1.64 -1.15 19.29
N ALA A 174 -2.91 -1.09 19.69
CA ALA A 174 -3.35 -1.51 21.03
C ALA A 174 -3.23 -3.03 21.24
N ALA A 175 -3.46 -3.84 20.19
CA ALA A 175 -3.26 -5.28 20.24
C ALA A 175 -1.77 -5.65 20.48
N GLY A 176 -0.85 -4.86 19.92
CA GLY A 176 0.58 -5.01 20.14
C GLY A 176 1.18 -6.26 19.49
N GLY A 177 2.44 -6.55 19.84
CA GLY A 177 3.13 -7.77 19.42
C GLY A 177 3.27 -7.91 17.90
N THR A 178 2.97 -9.09 17.39
CA THR A 178 3.03 -9.40 15.94
C THR A 178 1.86 -8.82 15.15
N THR A 179 0.81 -8.35 15.84
CA THR A 179 -0.38 -7.73 15.25
C THR A 179 -0.19 -6.23 15.02
N THR A 180 0.92 -5.64 15.49
CA THR A 180 1.25 -4.24 15.20
C THR A 180 1.61 -4.06 13.73
N MET A 181 0.73 -3.38 12.99
CA MET A 181 0.89 -3.05 11.59
C MET A 181 0.55 -1.58 11.34
N ALA A 182 1.13 -0.99 10.30
CA ALA A 182 0.63 0.26 9.74
C ALA A 182 -0.63 0.00 8.90
N VAL A 183 -1.53 0.97 8.84
CA VAL A 183 -2.71 0.97 7.96
C VAL A 183 -2.50 2.07 6.92
N LEU A 184 -2.28 1.66 5.66
CA LEU A 184 -2.12 2.57 4.54
C LEU A 184 -3.49 2.79 3.89
N ASN A 185 -4.00 4.01 3.99
CA ASN A 185 -5.28 4.36 3.38
C ASN A 185 -5.04 4.74 1.91
N ALA A 186 -5.51 3.88 1.00
CA ALA A 186 -5.50 4.07 -0.44
C ALA A 186 -6.95 4.13 -0.97
N GLY A 187 -7.82 4.77 -0.19
CA GLY A 187 -9.17 5.16 -0.60
C GLY A 187 -9.15 6.40 -1.49
N ILE A 188 -9.99 6.40 -2.53
CA ILE A 188 -10.16 7.55 -3.40
C ILE A 188 -11.66 7.83 -3.54
N SER A 189 -12.11 9.01 -3.13
CA SER A 189 -13.51 9.40 -3.26
C SER A 189 -14.01 9.25 -4.70
N ARG A 190 -15.23 8.71 -4.87
CA ARG A 190 -15.86 8.37 -6.15
C ARG A 190 -15.19 7.24 -6.95
N ASN A 191 -14.17 6.57 -6.42
CA ASN A 191 -13.50 5.49 -7.16
C ASN A 191 -14.47 4.35 -7.46
N GLU A 192 -14.46 3.88 -8.71
CA GLU A 192 -15.13 2.66 -9.14
C GLU A 192 -14.10 1.54 -9.18
N LEU A 193 -14.54 0.32 -8.88
CA LEU A 193 -13.74 -0.89 -9.04
C LEU A 193 -13.39 -1.13 -10.51
N LEU A 194 -14.36 -0.90 -11.40
CA LEU A 194 -14.32 -1.35 -12.80
C LEU A 194 -13.88 -0.27 -13.78
N ALA A 195 -13.82 0.99 -13.36
CA ALA A 195 -13.54 2.12 -14.24
C ALA A 195 -12.76 3.24 -13.53
N GLY A 196 -11.89 3.91 -14.30
CA GLY A 196 -11.27 5.15 -13.86
C GLY A 196 -12.06 6.38 -14.32
N SER A 197 -11.95 7.48 -13.61
CA SER A 197 -12.48 8.78 -14.03
C SER A 197 -11.59 9.93 -13.56
N ALA A 198 -11.75 11.11 -14.16
CA ALA A 198 -10.99 12.29 -13.74
C ALA A 198 -11.29 12.70 -12.29
N ALA A 199 -12.53 12.47 -11.82
CA ALA A 199 -12.95 12.85 -10.46
C ALA A 199 -12.74 11.74 -9.42
N GLY A 200 -12.69 10.47 -9.84
CA GLY A 200 -12.56 9.29 -8.97
C GLY A 200 -11.23 8.54 -9.12
N GLY A 201 -10.28 9.10 -9.87
CA GLY A 201 -8.97 8.49 -10.11
C GLY A 201 -9.03 7.21 -10.96
N ALA A 202 -7.89 6.53 -11.07
CA ALA A 202 -7.80 5.24 -11.75
C ALA A 202 -8.49 4.12 -10.95
N ALA A 203 -9.03 3.11 -11.64
CA ALA A 203 -9.57 1.91 -11.00
C ALA A 203 -8.50 1.20 -10.14
N PRO A 204 -8.87 0.52 -9.05
CA PRO A 204 -7.95 -0.20 -8.15
C PRO A 204 -6.92 -1.10 -8.86
N GLU A 205 -7.32 -1.82 -9.90
CA GLU A 205 -6.42 -2.68 -10.68
C GLU A 205 -5.28 -1.87 -11.33
N SER A 206 -5.61 -0.75 -11.97
CA SER A 206 -4.63 0.12 -12.67
C SER A 206 -3.63 0.80 -11.73
N ARG A 207 -3.96 0.91 -10.43
CA ARG A 207 -3.11 1.51 -9.39
C ARG A 207 -2.53 0.47 -8.43
N PHE A 208 -2.74 -0.82 -8.69
CA PHE A 208 -2.30 -1.90 -7.79
C PHE A 208 -0.78 -1.87 -7.54
N GLU A 209 0.01 -1.66 -8.59
CA GLU A 209 1.47 -1.63 -8.47
C GLU A 209 1.90 -0.53 -7.47
N HIS A 210 1.38 0.67 -7.64
CA HIS A 210 1.68 1.81 -6.78
C HIS A 210 1.15 1.64 -5.35
N ASP A 211 -0.14 1.34 -5.19
CA ASP A 211 -0.79 1.38 -3.88
C ASP A 211 -0.52 0.13 -3.03
N VAL A 212 -0.18 -0.99 -3.66
CA VAL A 212 -0.07 -2.29 -2.98
C VAL A 212 1.26 -2.98 -3.20
N ALA A 213 1.74 -3.10 -4.44
CA ALA A 213 2.94 -3.87 -4.74
C ALA A 213 4.20 -3.16 -4.22
N GLU A 214 4.34 -1.87 -4.54
CA GLU A 214 5.45 -1.00 -4.13
C GLU A 214 5.32 -0.46 -2.69
N ALA A 215 4.13 -0.58 -2.09
CA ALA A 215 3.89 -0.15 -0.72
C ALA A 215 4.77 -0.95 0.26
N VAL A 216 5.77 -0.27 0.82
CA VAL A 216 6.77 -0.89 1.69
C VAL A 216 6.11 -1.51 2.92
N GLY A 217 6.39 -2.80 3.15
CA GLY A 217 5.84 -3.55 4.26
C GLY A 217 4.41 -4.04 4.05
N ALA A 218 3.74 -3.70 2.94
CA ALA A 218 2.39 -4.16 2.64
C ALA A 218 2.34 -5.69 2.48
N THR A 219 1.53 -6.34 3.31
CA THR A 219 1.35 -7.80 3.34
C THR A 219 -0.11 -8.19 3.24
N ASP A 220 -0.99 -7.33 3.74
CA ASP A 220 -2.42 -7.55 3.80
C ASP A 220 -3.14 -6.41 3.04
N VAL A 221 -4.27 -6.71 2.41
CA VAL A 221 -5.10 -5.76 1.67
C VAL A 221 -6.54 -5.94 2.10
N VAL A 222 -7.22 -4.86 2.46
CA VAL A 222 -8.68 -4.85 2.67
C VAL A 222 -9.30 -4.10 1.50
N LEU A 223 -10.14 -4.78 0.73
CA LEU A 223 -10.84 -4.20 -0.42
C LEU A 223 -12.28 -3.82 0.00
N ASN A 224 -12.56 -2.53 0.06
CA ASN A 224 -13.89 -1.96 0.32
C ASN A 224 -14.27 -0.99 -0.79
N ILE A 225 -14.97 -1.50 -1.79
CA ILE A 225 -15.25 -0.83 -3.06
C ILE A 225 -16.57 -1.37 -3.64
N GLY A 226 -17.17 -0.65 -4.59
CA GLY A 226 -18.30 -1.14 -5.40
C GLY A 226 -19.56 -0.28 -5.28
N THR A 227 -19.67 0.62 -4.29
CA THR A 227 -20.86 1.49 -4.16
C THR A 227 -21.02 2.44 -5.35
N ASN A 228 -19.90 2.90 -5.93
CA ASN A 228 -19.93 3.77 -7.11
C ASN A 228 -20.24 2.99 -8.39
N ASP A 229 -19.75 1.75 -8.52
CA ASP A 229 -20.10 0.86 -9.62
C ASP A 229 -21.62 0.58 -9.63
N ILE A 230 -22.21 0.37 -8.45
CA ILE A 230 -23.65 0.23 -8.28
C ILE A 230 -24.39 1.50 -8.74
N ALA A 231 -23.97 2.68 -8.30
CA ALA A 231 -24.57 3.94 -8.73
C ALA A 231 -24.36 4.24 -10.22
N ALA A 232 -23.29 3.71 -10.83
CA ALA A 232 -23.06 3.73 -12.27
C ALA A 232 -23.91 2.70 -13.04
N GLY A 233 -24.71 1.88 -12.34
CA GLY A 233 -25.62 0.91 -12.92
C GLY A 233 -24.95 -0.38 -13.38
N ARG A 234 -23.79 -0.75 -12.82
CA ARG A 234 -23.13 -2.04 -13.08
C ARG A 234 -23.95 -3.17 -12.45
N ASP A 235 -24.07 -4.28 -13.16
CA ASP A 235 -24.73 -5.48 -12.62
C ASP A 235 -23.84 -6.21 -11.60
N ALA A 236 -24.48 -7.03 -10.77
CA ALA A 236 -23.81 -7.76 -9.70
C ALA A 236 -22.70 -8.68 -10.25
N SER A 237 -22.97 -9.43 -11.31
CA SER A 237 -22.00 -10.35 -11.90
C SER A 237 -20.71 -9.67 -12.38
N THR A 238 -20.81 -8.45 -12.90
CA THR A 238 -19.66 -7.67 -13.34
C THR A 238 -18.84 -7.19 -12.15
N ILE A 239 -19.51 -6.73 -11.08
CA ILE A 239 -18.85 -6.31 -9.84
C ILE A 239 -18.17 -7.50 -9.16
N GLU A 240 -18.86 -8.63 -9.04
CA GLU A 240 -18.31 -9.90 -8.50
C GLU A 240 -17.05 -10.34 -9.24
N ALA A 241 -17.09 -10.33 -10.58
CA ALA A 241 -15.92 -10.66 -11.41
C ALA A 241 -14.75 -9.68 -11.20
N GLY A 242 -15.02 -8.38 -11.05
CA GLY A 242 -14.00 -7.38 -10.73
C GLY A 242 -13.38 -7.59 -9.34
N ILE A 243 -14.20 -7.93 -8.34
CA ILE A 243 -13.74 -8.19 -6.97
C ILE A 243 -12.83 -9.42 -6.98
N ALA A 244 -13.24 -10.49 -7.66
CA ALA A 244 -12.44 -11.70 -7.83
C ALA A 244 -11.12 -11.40 -8.56
N ALA A 245 -11.15 -10.64 -9.66
CA ALA A 245 -9.95 -10.29 -10.42
C ALA A 245 -8.93 -9.50 -9.58
N PHE A 246 -9.39 -8.50 -8.81
CA PHE A 246 -8.50 -7.76 -7.91
C PHE A 246 -7.93 -8.65 -6.81
N ALA A 247 -8.74 -9.55 -6.23
CA ALA A 247 -8.28 -10.49 -5.22
C ALA A 247 -7.20 -11.44 -5.76
N ASP A 248 -7.39 -11.96 -6.98
CA ASP A 248 -6.42 -12.81 -7.66
C ASP A 248 -5.13 -12.05 -7.99
N LEU A 249 -5.23 -10.79 -8.43
CA LEU A 249 -4.07 -9.92 -8.63
C LEU A 249 -3.29 -9.71 -7.33
N ALA A 250 -3.97 -9.40 -6.23
CA ALA A 250 -3.35 -9.23 -4.91
C ALA A 250 -2.62 -10.50 -4.46
N ARG A 251 -3.23 -11.66 -4.65
CA ARG A 251 -2.63 -12.96 -4.31
C ARG A 251 -1.44 -13.30 -5.20
N ALA A 252 -1.51 -13.02 -6.50
CA ALA A 252 -0.39 -13.18 -7.43
C ALA A 252 0.80 -12.30 -7.03
N GLY A 253 0.52 -11.09 -6.49
CA GLY A 253 1.51 -10.21 -5.88
C GLY A 253 1.98 -10.62 -4.47
N GLY A 254 1.60 -11.81 -4.00
CA GLY A 254 2.01 -12.34 -2.70
C GLY A 254 1.34 -11.68 -1.49
N LYS A 255 0.20 -11.00 -1.69
CA LYS A 255 -0.55 -10.31 -0.63
C LYS A 255 -1.71 -11.18 -0.13
N ARG A 256 -2.06 -11.02 1.15
CA ARG A 256 -3.30 -11.56 1.73
C ARG A 256 -4.42 -10.56 1.50
N VAL A 257 -5.45 -10.93 0.78
CA VAL A 257 -6.60 -10.05 0.53
C VAL A 257 -7.77 -10.41 1.44
N PHE A 258 -8.47 -9.40 1.92
CA PHE A 258 -9.71 -9.49 2.69
C PHE A 258 -10.78 -8.72 1.93
N LEU A 259 -11.87 -9.41 1.58
CA LEU A 259 -13.00 -8.81 0.89
C LEU A 259 -14.00 -8.27 1.91
N THR A 260 -14.70 -7.22 1.54
CA THR A 260 -15.75 -6.65 2.38
C THR A 260 -17.07 -6.63 1.62
N THR A 261 -18.18 -6.79 2.34
CA THR A 261 -19.51 -6.47 1.81
C THR A 261 -19.65 -4.95 1.62
N ILE A 262 -20.34 -4.52 0.58
CA ILE A 262 -20.65 -3.13 0.29
C ILE A 262 -21.69 -2.62 1.29
N THR A 263 -21.42 -1.49 1.95
CA THR A 263 -22.32 -0.90 2.96
C THR A 263 -23.67 -0.46 2.35
N PRO A 264 -24.76 -0.46 3.13
CA PRO A 264 -26.05 0.02 2.68
C PRO A 264 -26.05 1.53 2.41
N SER A 265 -27.01 1.99 1.62
CA SER A 265 -27.18 3.41 1.30
C SER A 265 -28.58 3.64 0.77
N ASP A 266 -29.27 4.67 1.26
CA ASP A 266 -30.54 5.17 0.72
C ASP A 266 -30.36 6.48 -0.08
N ALA A 267 -29.11 6.89 -0.32
CA ALA A 267 -28.76 8.11 -1.04
C ALA A 267 -28.86 7.97 -2.57
N GLY A 268 -29.82 8.66 -3.19
CA GLY A 268 -29.84 8.90 -4.64
C GLY A 268 -29.68 7.63 -5.48
N ALA A 269 -28.73 7.64 -6.42
CA ALA A 269 -28.45 6.49 -7.30
C ALA A 269 -27.90 5.26 -6.55
N HIS A 270 -27.30 5.46 -5.38
CA HIS A 270 -26.80 4.37 -4.54
C HIS A 270 -27.94 3.63 -3.83
N GLY A 271 -29.09 4.26 -3.59
CA GLY A 271 -30.19 3.69 -2.79
C GLY A 271 -31.51 3.47 -3.54
N THR A 272 -31.42 3.18 -4.84
CA THR A 272 -32.60 2.81 -5.62
C THR A 272 -32.90 1.31 -5.44
N PRO A 273 -34.15 0.84 -5.63
CA PRO A 273 -34.44 -0.60 -5.53
C PRO A 273 -33.57 -1.49 -6.43
N PRO A 274 -33.22 -1.10 -7.68
CA PRO A 274 -32.22 -1.84 -8.46
C PRO A 274 -30.81 -1.82 -7.85
N ALA A 275 -30.38 -0.69 -7.28
CA ALA A 275 -29.09 -0.60 -6.61
C ALA A 275 -29.02 -1.49 -5.37
N ASP A 276 -30.09 -1.54 -4.58
CA ASP A 276 -30.21 -2.42 -3.42
C ASP A 276 -30.18 -3.89 -3.82
N ALA A 277 -30.94 -4.27 -4.86
CA ALA A 277 -30.91 -5.63 -5.39
C ALA A 277 -29.51 -6.04 -5.88
N THR A 278 -28.79 -5.15 -6.56
CA THR A 278 -27.39 -5.39 -6.96
C THR A 278 -26.48 -5.52 -5.74
N ARG A 279 -26.60 -4.62 -4.76
CA ARG A 279 -25.80 -4.66 -3.53
C ARG A 279 -26.01 -5.97 -2.78
N ASP A 280 -27.27 -6.39 -2.62
CA ASP A 280 -27.63 -7.62 -1.92
C ASP A 280 -27.07 -8.85 -2.63
N ALA A 281 -27.12 -8.88 -3.97
CA ALA A 281 -26.52 -9.96 -4.76
C ALA A 281 -24.99 -10.02 -4.58
N VAL A 282 -24.29 -8.88 -4.72
CA VAL A 282 -22.83 -8.81 -4.52
C VAL A 282 -22.45 -9.20 -3.10
N ASN A 283 -23.16 -8.69 -2.09
CA ASN A 283 -22.89 -9.00 -0.68
C ASN A 283 -23.12 -10.48 -0.36
N ALA A 284 -24.21 -11.06 -0.88
CA ALA A 284 -24.46 -12.49 -0.74
C ALA A 284 -23.35 -13.32 -1.39
N TRP A 285 -22.87 -12.92 -2.58
CA TRP A 285 -21.75 -13.57 -3.24
C TRP A 285 -20.44 -13.44 -2.45
N VAL A 286 -20.11 -12.25 -1.95
CA VAL A 286 -18.91 -12.02 -1.11
C VAL A 286 -18.95 -12.90 0.13
N LEU A 287 -20.09 -13.00 0.82
CA LEU A 287 -20.24 -13.82 2.01
C LEU A 287 -20.16 -15.33 1.71
N ALA A 288 -20.72 -15.78 0.59
CA ALA A 288 -20.76 -17.19 0.21
C ALA A 288 -19.45 -17.70 -0.43
N HIS A 289 -18.90 -16.94 -1.37
CA HIS A 289 -17.80 -17.36 -2.25
C HIS A 289 -16.53 -16.54 -2.06
N GLY A 290 -16.56 -15.42 -1.33
CA GLY A 290 -15.38 -14.55 -1.20
C GLY A 290 -14.15 -15.25 -0.60
N ARG A 291 -14.34 -16.26 0.27
CA ARG A 291 -13.25 -17.07 0.84
C ARG A 291 -12.55 -17.98 -0.18
N GLU A 292 -13.14 -18.21 -1.35
CA GLU A 292 -12.48 -18.93 -2.45
C GLU A 292 -11.39 -18.06 -3.09
N HIS A 293 -11.56 -16.74 -3.04
CA HIS A 293 -10.65 -15.75 -3.63
C HIS A 293 -9.76 -15.05 -2.59
N ALA A 294 -10.10 -15.10 -1.30
CA ALA A 294 -9.51 -14.24 -0.28
C ALA A 294 -9.17 -14.96 1.03
N ALA A 295 -8.25 -14.38 1.81
CA ALA A 295 -7.89 -14.89 3.13
C ALA A 295 -9.03 -14.74 4.15
N GLY A 296 -9.95 -13.80 3.91
CA GLY A 296 -11.12 -13.59 4.74
C GLY A 296 -12.15 -12.70 4.10
N VAL A 297 -13.33 -12.68 4.71
CA VAL A 297 -14.44 -11.81 4.37
C VAL A 297 -14.85 -11.05 5.63
N ILE A 298 -15.14 -9.77 5.49
CA ILE A 298 -15.54 -8.87 6.57
C ILE A 298 -16.91 -8.27 6.21
N ASP A 299 -17.91 -8.52 7.06
CA ASP A 299 -19.27 -8.04 6.85
C ASP A 299 -19.42 -6.59 7.32
N PHE A 300 -18.90 -5.67 6.52
CA PHE A 300 -19.02 -4.23 6.73
C PHE A 300 -20.46 -3.75 6.64
N ALA A 301 -21.31 -4.37 5.81
CA ALA A 301 -22.70 -4.00 5.65
C ALA A 301 -23.47 -4.23 6.96
N ALA A 302 -23.36 -5.43 7.54
CA ALA A 302 -24.00 -5.75 8.81
C ALA A 302 -23.47 -4.90 9.98
N ALA A 303 -22.22 -4.45 9.91
CA ALA A 303 -21.61 -3.63 10.97
C ALA A 303 -22.27 -2.24 11.11
N VAL A 304 -22.90 -1.73 10.06
CA VAL A 304 -23.42 -0.33 10.01
C VAL A 304 -24.86 -0.21 9.55
N ALA A 305 -25.52 -1.31 9.18
CA ALA A 305 -26.92 -1.32 8.78
C ALA A 305 -27.89 -1.00 9.92
N ASP A 306 -29.01 -0.34 9.60
CA ASP A 306 -30.15 -0.24 10.50
C ASP A 306 -30.78 -1.63 10.69
N GLN A 307 -31.06 -2.02 11.93
CA GLN A 307 -31.59 -3.35 12.25
C GLN A 307 -33.01 -3.60 11.73
N ALA A 308 -33.82 -2.54 11.62
CA ALA A 308 -35.19 -2.62 11.11
C ALA A 308 -35.25 -2.37 9.60
N HIS A 309 -34.27 -1.65 9.06
CA HIS A 309 -34.18 -1.20 7.67
C HIS A 309 -32.77 -1.47 7.10
N PRO A 310 -32.39 -2.73 6.87
CA PRO A 310 -31.02 -3.09 6.50
C PRO A 310 -30.53 -2.48 5.18
N GLU A 311 -31.44 -1.95 4.35
CA GLU A 311 -31.16 -1.21 3.12
C GLU A 311 -30.46 0.15 3.35
N ARG A 312 -30.48 0.68 4.58
CA ARG A 312 -29.85 1.97 4.93
C ARG A 312 -28.89 1.86 6.12
N LEU A 313 -28.05 2.88 6.26
CA LEU A 313 -27.19 3.04 7.43
C LEU A 313 -28.04 3.21 8.70
N ALA A 314 -27.58 2.63 9.81
CA ALA A 314 -28.11 2.95 11.13
C ALA A 314 -27.93 4.45 11.39
N HIS A 315 -28.92 5.09 12.01
CA HIS A 315 -28.86 6.53 12.31
C HIS A 315 -27.57 6.96 13.03
N THR A 316 -27.01 6.11 13.92
CA THR A 316 -25.75 6.41 14.59
C THR A 316 -24.53 6.30 13.68
N ALA A 317 -24.61 5.47 12.63
CA ALA A 317 -23.54 5.23 11.68
C ALA A 317 -23.58 6.19 10.48
N ASP A 318 -24.71 6.83 10.18
CA ASP A 318 -24.88 7.77 9.08
C ASP A 318 -24.30 9.16 9.40
N ALA A 319 -23.54 9.74 8.46
CA ALA A 319 -23.08 11.13 8.51
C ALA A 319 -24.21 12.15 8.23
N GLY A 320 -25.38 11.66 7.84
CA GLY A 320 -26.60 12.42 7.56
C GLY A 320 -26.89 12.59 6.07
N ASP A 321 -26.16 11.88 5.20
CA ASP A 321 -26.38 11.91 3.75
C ASP A 321 -26.85 10.57 3.17
N GLY A 322 -27.00 9.55 4.01
CA GLY A 322 -27.51 8.24 3.61
C GLY A 322 -26.49 7.36 2.89
N LEU A 323 -25.20 7.74 2.83
CA LEU A 323 -24.13 7.00 2.15
C LEU A 323 -22.85 6.94 2.97
N HIS A 324 -22.39 8.08 3.47
CA HIS A 324 -21.12 8.20 4.18
C HIS A 324 -21.29 8.00 5.67
N LEU A 325 -20.23 7.54 6.31
CA LEU A 325 -20.31 7.15 7.71
C LEU A 325 -19.91 8.30 8.63
N SER A 326 -20.61 8.38 9.75
CA SER A 326 -20.19 9.15 10.91
C SER A 326 -18.94 8.52 11.55
N ALA A 327 -18.31 9.24 12.47
CA ALA A 327 -17.21 8.71 13.28
C ALA A 327 -17.60 7.41 14.04
N ALA A 328 -18.88 7.23 14.41
CA ALA A 328 -19.33 6.00 15.05
C ALA A 328 -19.48 4.86 14.04
N GLY A 329 -19.98 5.13 12.83
CA GLY A 329 -20.02 4.16 11.74
C GLY A 329 -18.62 3.69 11.33
N TYR A 330 -17.68 4.62 11.19
CA TYR A 330 -16.28 4.27 10.89
C TYR A 330 -15.61 3.43 11.98
N ARG A 331 -15.89 3.69 13.27
CA ARG A 331 -15.44 2.81 14.35
C ARG A 331 -16.08 1.42 14.29
N ALA A 332 -17.33 1.32 13.85
CA ALA A 332 -18.01 0.03 13.67
C ALA A 332 -17.37 -0.79 12.53
N LEU A 333 -17.08 -0.17 11.37
CA LEU A 333 -16.32 -0.82 10.30
C LEU A 333 -14.96 -1.28 10.80
N ALA A 334 -14.22 -0.39 11.48
CA ALA A 334 -12.94 -0.75 12.04
C ALA A 334 -13.06 -1.93 13.00
N ALA A 335 -14.07 -1.96 13.89
CA ALA A 335 -14.28 -3.04 14.85
C ALA A 335 -14.61 -4.40 14.20
N ALA A 336 -15.27 -4.39 13.03
CA ALA A 336 -15.59 -5.61 12.29
C ALA A 336 -14.34 -6.31 11.73
N VAL A 337 -13.23 -5.59 11.52
CA VAL A 337 -11.97 -6.18 11.03
C VAL A 337 -11.37 -7.11 12.09
N PRO A 338 -11.16 -8.41 11.78
CA PRO A 338 -10.54 -9.35 12.71
C PRO A 338 -9.02 -9.14 12.73
N VAL A 339 -8.53 -8.31 13.66
CA VAL A 339 -7.10 -7.92 13.73
C VAL A 339 -6.16 -9.11 13.85
N ASP A 340 -6.56 -10.19 14.53
CA ASP A 340 -5.73 -11.39 14.68
C ASP A 340 -5.59 -12.20 13.36
N ALA A 341 -6.43 -11.93 12.37
CA ALA A 341 -6.30 -12.50 11.03
C ALA A 341 -5.31 -11.72 10.14
N LEU A 342 -4.96 -10.48 10.51
CA LEU A 342 -3.95 -9.65 9.84
C LEU A 342 -2.59 -10.00 10.43
N THR A 343 -1.92 -11.01 9.86
CA THR A 343 -0.74 -11.64 10.49
C THR A 343 0.58 -11.21 9.88
N GLY A 344 0.58 -10.37 8.85
CA GLY A 344 1.81 -9.87 8.23
C GLY A 344 2.64 -10.94 7.50
N SER A 345 2.20 -12.20 7.47
CA SER A 345 2.96 -13.29 6.89
C SER A 345 2.23 -13.88 5.68
N PRO A 346 2.80 -13.78 4.46
CA PRO A 346 2.25 -14.46 3.29
C PRO A 346 2.26 -15.99 3.45
N CYS A 347 3.04 -16.52 4.41
CA CYS A 347 3.18 -17.95 4.66
C CYS A 347 2.19 -18.53 5.68
N LEU A 348 1.47 -17.70 6.44
CA LEU A 348 0.54 -18.16 7.49
C LEU A 348 -0.93 -18.15 7.05
N ALA A 349 -1.20 -18.30 5.76
CA ALA A 349 -2.59 -18.45 5.28
C ALA A 349 -3.20 -19.81 5.63
N ASP A 350 -2.38 -20.78 6.06
CA ASP A 350 -2.82 -22.12 6.43
C ASP A 350 -1.92 -22.67 7.55
N ASN A 351 -2.52 -23.34 8.56
CA ASN A 351 -1.79 -24.13 9.55
C ASN A 351 -1.18 -25.42 8.97
N SER A 352 -1.29 -25.62 7.65
CA SER A 352 -0.65 -26.70 6.93
C SER A 352 0.85 -26.76 7.24
N PRO A 353 1.38 -27.94 7.59
CA PRO A 353 2.79 -28.11 7.86
C PRO A 353 3.61 -27.78 6.60
N VAL A 354 4.59 -26.89 6.77
CA VAL A 354 5.59 -26.58 5.73
C VAL A 354 6.38 -27.84 5.41
N ARG A 355 6.27 -28.36 4.19
CA ARG A 355 7.16 -29.41 3.70
C ARG A 355 8.47 -28.78 3.23
N VAL A 356 9.54 -29.03 3.97
CA VAL A 356 10.90 -28.80 3.48
C VAL A 356 11.28 -29.98 2.59
N ALA A 357 11.22 -29.79 1.28
CA ALA A 357 11.82 -30.74 0.35
C ALA A 357 13.34 -30.55 0.37
N LEU A 358 14.05 -31.49 0.98
CA LEU A 358 15.50 -31.59 0.83
C LEU A 358 15.76 -32.22 -0.55
N SER A 359 16.67 -31.65 -1.34
CA SER A 359 17.24 -32.37 -2.48
C SER A 359 17.82 -33.68 -1.94
N ALA A 360 17.44 -34.81 -2.54
CA ALA A 360 18.07 -36.08 -2.21
C ALA A 360 19.59 -35.91 -2.34
N ALA A 361 20.34 -36.38 -1.35
CA ALA A 361 21.79 -36.29 -1.34
C ALA A 361 22.37 -37.13 -2.51
N GLU A 362 22.48 -36.55 -3.69
CA GLU A 362 23.28 -37.08 -4.78
C GLU A 362 24.75 -36.75 -4.53
N SER A 363 25.35 -37.42 -3.54
CA SER A 363 26.81 -37.55 -3.46
C SER A 363 27.19 -38.82 -2.70
N GLY A 364 27.07 -39.95 -3.38
CA GLY A 364 27.79 -41.16 -3.00
C GLY A 364 29.27 -41.00 -3.36
N HIS A 365 30.13 -40.87 -2.35
CA HIS A 365 31.58 -41.05 -2.53
C HIS A 365 31.85 -42.52 -2.88
N ALA A 366 32.24 -42.80 -4.13
CA ALA A 366 32.76 -44.09 -4.53
C ALA A 366 34.26 -44.16 -4.22
N THR A 367 34.64 -44.83 -3.13
CA THR A 367 36.01 -45.34 -2.96
C THR A 367 36.21 -46.52 -3.92
N GLY A 368 37.25 -46.44 -4.74
CA GLY A 368 37.45 -47.28 -5.92
C GLY A 368 37.42 -48.79 -5.70
N GLY A 369 36.86 -49.49 -6.70
CA GLY A 369 36.95 -50.93 -6.88
C GLY A 369 36.43 -51.30 -8.28
N ARG A 370 37.32 -51.83 -9.13
CA ARG A 370 37.03 -52.22 -10.52
C ARG A 370 35.96 -53.33 -10.57
N SER A 371 34.97 -53.21 -11.45
CA SER A 371 34.71 -54.19 -12.52
C SER A 371 33.40 -53.96 -13.28
N ALA A 372 33.50 -54.22 -14.58
CA ALA A 372 32.47 -54.63 -15.55
C ALA A 372 31.41 -53.62 -16.00
N VAL A 373 31.60 -53.14 -17.24
CA VAL A 373 30.53 -52.76 -18.17
C VAL A 373 30.13 -54.00 -18.99
N PRO A 374 28.83 -54.20 -19.26
CA PRO A 374 28.40 -54.67 -20.58
C PRO A 374 27.31 -53.73 -21.13
N GLU A 375 27.61 -53.03 -22.23
CA GLU A 375 27.09 -53.28 -23.58
C GLU A 375 26.12 -52.17 -24.04
N CYS A 376 26.68 -51.16 -24.72
CA CYS A 376 25.93 -50.40 -25.72
C CYS A 376 26.00 -51.17 -27.04
N ARG A 377 24.85 -51.61 -27.56
CA ARG A 377 24.74 -52.15 -28.91
C ARG A 377 24.82 -51.03 -29.94
N THR A 378 25.79 -51.16 -30.84
CA THR A 378 25.91 -50.40 -32.08
C THR A 378 24.92 -50.89 -33.13
N HIS A 379 24.27 -49.97 -33.84
CA HIS A 379 23.93 -50.15 -35.26
C HIS A 379 24.36 -48.90 -36.05
N ARG A 380 25.13 -49.14 -37.10
CA ARG A 380 25.68 -48.19 -38.10
C ARG A 380 24.59 -47.67 -39.06
N ALA A 381 24.76 -46.46 -39.60
CA ALA A 381 25.20 -46.22 -40.99
C ALA A 381 25.33 -44.72 -41.34
N GLU A 382 26.48 -44.38 -41.98
CA GLU A 382 26.71 -43.33 -43.02
C GLU A 382 26.47 -41.84 -42.64
N SER A 383 27.35 -40.84 -42.79
CA SER A 383 28.63 -40.57 -43.49
C SER A 383 29.19 -39.20 -42.99
N PRO A 384 30.44 -38.78 -43.32
CA PRO A 384 31.25 -37.84 -42.52
C PRO A 384 31.31 -36.40 -43.07
N ASP A 385 31.70 -35.43 -42.24
CA ASP A 385 32.85 -34.53 -42.47
C ASP A 385 33.11 -33.59 -41.27
N SER A 386 34.35 -33.63 -40.77
CA SER A 386 35.01 -32.73 -39.79
C SER A 386 35.71 -31.57 -40.58
N PRO A 387 36.51 -30.59 -40.05
CA PRO A 387 37.14 -30.49 -38.72
C PRO A 387 37.38 -29.07 -38.11
N CYS A 388 38.01 -29.08 -36.92
CA CYS A 388 38.65 -28.02 -36.12
C CYS A 388 39.74 -27.21 -36.83
N THR A 389 40.07 -25.99 -36.34
CA THR A 389 41.41 -25.49 -35.85
C THR A 389 41.42 -23.94 -35.68
N ASP A 390 41.68 -23.42 -34.46
CA ASP A 390 42.92 -22.84 -33.89
C ASP A 390 43.22 -21.36 -34.22
N ALA A 391 43.38 -20.53 -33.17
CA ALA A 391 44.65 -19.83 -32.83
C ALA A 391 44.45 -18.68 -31.81
N GLY A 392 45.28 -18.66 -30.75
CA GLY A 392 45.72 -17.39 -30.11
C GLY A 392 45.70 -17.30 -28.57
N LEU A 393 46.57 -18.04 -27.86
CA LEU A 393 46.89 -17.86 -26.43
C LEU A 393 47.87 -16.68 -26.18
N THR A 394 47.73 -15.95 -25.05
CA THR A 394 48.80 -15.74 -24.03
C THR A 394 48.21 -15.16 -22.72
N VAL A 395 47.94 -15.95 -21.66
CA VAL A 395 48.73 -16.38 -20.46
C VAL A 395 49.17 -15.25 -19.48
N LEU A 396 48.71 -15.27 -18.21
CA LEU A 396 49.51 -15.50 -16.97
C LEU A 396 48.74 -15.24 -15.66
N GLU A 397 48.74 -16.25 -14.79
CA GLU A 397 48.29 -16.24 -13.39
C GLU A 397 49.17 -15.37 -12.49
N CYS A 398 48.61 -14.84 -11.39
CA CYS A 398 49.19 -15.05 -10.05
C CYS A 398 48.26 -14.64 -8.89
N TRP A 399 48.26 -15.49 -7.88
CA TRP A 399 47.53 -15.42 -6.60
C TRP A 399 48.09 -14.38 -5.62
N THR A 400 47.26 -13.88 -4.69
CA THR A 400 47.66 -13.77 -3.28
C THR A 400 46.46 -13.92 -2.33
N HIS A 401 46.51 -14.96 -1.49
CA HIS A 401 45.80 -15.03 -0.22
C HIS A 401 46.53 -14.13 0.80
N ARG A 402 45.83 -13.20 1.46
CA ARG A 402 46.21 -12.67 2.77
C ARG A 402 44.99 -12.71 3.68
N ALA A 403 45.13 -13.47 4.75
CA ALA A 403 44.16 -13.57 5.84
C ALA A 403 44.34 -12.40 6.81
N GLN A 404 43.24 -11.76 7.23
CA GLN A 404 42.95 -11.43 8.63
C GLN A 404 41.49 -10.93 8.81
N MET A 405 40.78 -11.71 9.65
CA MET A 405 39.49 -11.56 10.34
C MET A 405 38.73 -10.22 10.33
N LEU A 406 37.41 -10.26 10.06
CA LEU A 406 36.31 -10.10 11.05
C LEU A 406 34.92 -10.04 10.35
N ASP A 407 33.97 -10.73 10.98
CA ASP A 407 32.51 -10.58 10.96
C ASP A 407 31.70 -10.63 9.66
N SER A 408 30.97 -11.74 9.49
CA SER A 408 29.71 -11.80 8.74
C SER A 408 28.69 -12.64 9.50
N PRO A 409 27.58 -12.02 9.92
CA PRO A 409 26.31 -12.71 10.09
C PRO A 409 25.18 -11.90 9.42
N LEU A 410 24.12 -12.41 8.79
CA LEU A 410 23.51 -13.73 8.71
C LEU A 410 22.60 -13.71 7.47
N GLY A 411 22.71 -14.73 6.62
CA GLY A 411 21.64 -15.11 5.70
C GLY A 411 20.49 -15.73 6.50
N TRP A 412 19.26 -15.39 6.13
CA TRP A 412 18.04 -15.87 6.79
C TRP A 412 17.87 -17.37 6.51
N GLY A 413 18.16 -18.19 7.53
CA GLY A 413 17.85 -19.62 7.55
C GLY A 413 17.00 -19.94 8.78
N CYS A 414 15.77 -20.39 8.57
CA CYS A 414 14.89 -20.88 9.63
C CYS A 414 15.57 -22.04 10.37
N ARG A 415 15.77 -21.91 11.69
CA ARG A 415 16.04 -23.02 12.60
C ARG A 415 14.93 -23.08 13.63
N SER A 416 14.25 -24.22 13.70
CA SER A 416 13.31 -24.57 14.76
C SER A 416 14.06 -24.99 16.03
N ARG A 417 13.43 -24.72 17.18
CA ARG A 417 13.53 -25.57 18.38
C ARG A 417 12.19 -26.23 18.59
#